data_AF-A0A938LVC6-F1
#
_entry.id   AF-A0A938LVC6-F1
#
_cell.length_a   1.000
_cell.length_b   1.000
_cell.length_c   1.000
_cell.angle_alpha   90.00
_cell.angle_beta   90.00
_cell.angle_gamma   90.00
#
_symmetry.space_group_name_H-M   'P 1'
#
loop_
_entity.id
_entity.type
_entity.pdbx_description
1 polymer ?
#
loop_
_entity_poly.entity_id
_entity_poly.type
_entity_poly.pdbx_seq_one_letter_code
_entity_poly.pdbx_strand_id
1 'polypeptide(L)'
;MKEKQTYPELPSKIGKTADLSFPDGSTMQWEIVDEIRRNEDEAKIFVLQRLRQKINGAQEMFRFGYYIIGKKPKMKDRWTWGQYAPFVTAEDFSAIIHEAQQRGWIK
;
A
#
# COMPACT_ATOMS: atom_id res chain seq x y z
N MET A 1 15.67 -27.64 -11.88
CA MET A 1 14.55 -26.69 -12.00
C MET A 1 14.19 -26.23 -10.59
N LYS A 2 14.25 -24.94 -10.27
CA LYS A 2 13.78 -24.47 -8.96
C LYS A 2 12.25 -24.55 -8.95
N GLU A 3 11.68 -25.17 -7.93
CA GLU A 3 10.22 -25.15 -7.72
C GLU A 3 9.74 -23.70 -7.69
N LYS A 4 8.66 -23.42 -8.41
CA LYS A 4 8.05 -22.10 -8.42
C LYS A 4 7.42 -21.90 -7.04
N GLN A 5 7.97 -20.99 -6.24
CA GLN A 5 7.51 -20.79 -4.88
C GLN A 5 6.16 -20.06 -4.91
N THR A 6 5.08 -20.78 -4.61
CA THR A 6 3.73 -20.21 -4.58
C THR A 6 3.53 -19.43 -3.28
N TYR A 7 3.42 -18.11 -3.37
CA TYR A 7 3.09 -17.25 -2.23
C TYR A 7 1.57 -17.22 -1.98
N PRO A 8 1.12 -16.95 -0.74
CA PRO A 8 -0.30 -16.80 -0.44
C PRO A 8 -0.91 -15.62 -1.21
N GLU A 9 -2.24 -15.59 -1.32
CA GLU A 9 -2.94 -14.45 -1.92
C GLU A 9 -2.64 -13.15 -1.15
N LEU A 10 -2.43 -12.06 -1.89
CA LEU A 10 -2.16 -10.76 -1.30
C LEU A 10 -3.43 -10.20 -0.65
N PRO A 11 -3.43 -9.88 0.66
CA PRO A 11 -4.61 -9.35 1.32
C PRO A 11 -5.03 -8.01 0.70
N SER A 12 -6.34 -7.74 0.67
CA SER A 12 -6.88 -6.41 0.36
C SER A 12 -7.25 -5.67 1.64
N LYS A 13 -6.95 -4.37 1.66
CA LYS A 13 -7.31 -3.47 2.76
C LYS A 13 -8.37 -2.44 2.36
N ILE A 14 -8.92 -2.53 1.15
CA ILE A 14 -10.05 -1.69 0.72
C ILE A 14 -11.23 -1.85 1.70
N GLY A 15 -11.85 -0.73 2.08
CA GLY A 15 -12.93 -0.65 3.08
C GLY A 15 -12.47 -0.75 4.54
N LYS A 16 -11.17 -0.90 4.81
CA LYS A 16 -10.62 -0.87 6.17
C LYS A 16 -10.28 0.56 6.60
N THR A 17 -10.35 0.80 7.91
CA THR A 17 -9.95 2.06 8.53
C THR A 17 -8.44 2.07 8.81
N ALA A 18 -7.80 3.22 8.57
CA ALA A 18 -6.46 3.57 9.02
C ALA A 18 -6.55 4.79 9.95
N ASP A 19 -5.84 4.72 11.07
CA ASP A 19 -5.71 5.84 12.00
C ASP A 19 -4.39 6.58 11.72
N LEU A 20 -4.44 7.90 11.72
CA LEU A 20 -3.29 8.79 11.67
C LEU A 20 -3.22 9.59 12.97
N SER A 21 -2.18 9.36 13.75
CA SER A 21 -1.89 10.12 14.98
C SER A 21 -0.99 11.30 14.67
N PHE A 22 -1.34 12.46 15.18
CA PHE A 22 -0.57 13.70 15.05
C PHE A 22 0.30 13.94 16.29
N PRO A 23 1.37 14.77 16.18
CA PRO A 23 2.24 15.07 17.32
C PRO A 23 1.55 15.73 18.51
N ASP A 24 0.40 16.37 18.30
CA ASP A 24 -0.43 16.98 19.36
C ASP A 24 -1.30 15.95 20.12
N GLY A 25 -1.22 14.67 19.76
CA GLY A 25 -1.99 13.58 20.35
C GLY A 25 -3.38 13.39 19.73
N SER A 26 -3.80 14.24 18.80
CA SER A 26 -5.05 14.04 18.06
C SER A 26 -4.92 12.86 17.10
N THR A 27 -6.05 12.21 16.80
CA THR A 27 -6.12 11.12 15.83
C THR A 27 -7.20 11.41 14.79
N MET A 28 -6.93 11.06 13.54
CA MET A 28 -7.91 11.09 12.46
C MET A 28 -8.07 9.72 11.83
N GLN A 29 -9.32 9.40 11.49
CA GLN A 29 -9.67 8.14 10.84
C GLN A 29 -9.89 8.32 9.35
N TRP A 30 -9.33 7.39 8.60
CA TRP A 30 -9.34 7.38 7.15
C TRP A 30 -9.82 6.01 6.66
N GLU A 31 -10.66 5.99 5.65
CA GLU A 31 -11.07 4.77 4.95
C GLU A 31 -10.21 4.57 3.72
N ILE A 32 -9.67 3.37 3.53
CA ILE A 32 -8.96 3.00 2.30
C ILE A 32 -10.01 2.71 1.23
N VAL A 33 -10.16 3.60 0.25
CA VAL A 33 -11.23 3.50 -0.75
C VAL A 33 -10.80 2.76 -2.01
N ASP A 34 -9.50 2.78 -2.33
CA ASP A 34 -8.94 2.07 -3.47
C ASP A 34 -7.41 1.95 -3.32
N GLU A 35 -6.79 1.13 -4.16
CA GLU A 35 -5.34 0.97 -4.21
C GLU A 35 -4.82 0.58 -5.61
N ILE A 36 -3.64 1.09 -5.93
CA ILE A 36 -2.83 0.68 -7.08
C ILE A 36 -1.72 -0.22 -6.57
N ARG A 37 -1.50 -1.36 -7.25
CA ARG A 37 -0.52 -2.37 -6.88
C ARG A 37 0.47 -2.57 -8.02
N ARG A 38 1.76 -2.58 -7.70
CA ARG A 38 2.84 -2.83 -8.66
C ARG A 38 3.84 -3.82 -8.08
N ASN A 39 4.01 -4.97 -8.74
CA ASN A 39 4.98 -5.97 -8.32
C ASN A 39 6.39 -5.48 -8.67
N GLU A 40 7.28 -5.45 -7.68
CA GLU A 40 8.73 -5.32 -7.90
C GLU A 40 9.30 -6.70 -8.28
N ASP A 41 8.91 -7.72 -7.53
CA ASP A 41 9.17 -9.13 -7.81
C ASP A 41 8.03 -10.02 -7.26
N GLU A 42 8.21 -11.35 -7.26
CA GLU A 42 7.21 -12.29 -6.75
C GLU A 42 6.97 -12.16 -5.23
N ALA A 43 7.93 -11.62 -4.49
CA ALA A 43 7.94 -11.52 -3.04
C ALA A 43 7.73 -10.09 -2.51
N LYS A 44 7.70 -9.06 -3.37
CA LYS A 44 7.51 -7.66 -2.98
C LYS A 44 6.61 -6.89 -3.96
N ILE A 45 5.63 -6.19 -3.39
CA ILE A 45 4.60 -5.44 -4.11
C ILE A 45 4.50 -4.04 -3.51
N PHE A 46 4.68 -3.00 -4.32
CA PHE A 46 4.40 -1.62 -3.96
C PHE A 46 2.90 -1.35 -4.03
N VAL A 47 2.41 -0.53 -3.10
CA VAL A 47 0.99 -0.17 -3.00
C VAL A 47 0.84 1.32 -2.79
N LEU A 48 0.11 1.98 -3.69
CA LEU A 48 -0.39 3.33 -3.48
C LEU A 48 -1.86 3.25 -3.08
N GLN A 49 -2.16 3.57 -1.82
CA GLN A 49 -3.53 3.58 -1.32
C GLN A 49 -4.11 4.98 -1.40
N ARG A 50 -5.36 5.06 -1.85
CA ARG A 50 -6.17 6.27 -1.79
C ARG A 50 -7.07 6.18 -0.57
N LEU A 51 -7.02 7.20 0.27
CA LEU A 51 -7.75 7.25 1.53
C LEU A 51 -8.70 8.45 1.56
N ARG A 52 -9.87 8.26 2.16
CA ARG A 52 -10.86 9.32 2.38
C ARG A 52 -11.11 9.51 3.87
N GLN A 53 -11.16 10.77 4.32
CA GLN A 53 -11.42 11.09 5.72
C GLN A 53 -12.84 10.63 6.13
N LYS A 54 -12.98 9.89 7.24
CA LYS A 54 -14.30 9.35 7.63
C LYS A 54 -15.27 10.38 8.21
N ILE A 55 -14.76 11.46 8.83
CA ILE A 55 -15.61 12.43 9.53
C ILE A 55 -16.56 13.16 8.57
N ASN A 56 -16.05 13.70 7.46
CA ASN A 56 -16.84 14.50 6.51
C ASN A 56 -16.55 14.16 5.04
N GLY A 57 -15.62 13.23 4.75
CA GLY A 57 -15.24 12.87 3.38
C GLY A 57 -14.56 13.97 2.57
N ALA A 58 -14.26 15.13 3.16
CA ALA A 58 -13.82 16.32 2.43
C ALA A 58 -12.34 16.26 2.03
N GLN A 59 -11.55 15.42 2.69
CA GLN A 59 -10.13 15.26 2.41
C GLN A 59 -9.82 13.87 1.85
N GLU A 60 -8.94 13.85 0.86
CA GLU A 60 -8.28 12.64 0.39
C GLU A 60 -6.80 12.69 0.76
N MET A 61 -6.26 11.54 1.11
CA MET A 61 -4.83 11.34 1.35
C MET A 61 -4.34 10.15 0.54
N PHE A 62 -3.05 10.17 0.20
CA PHE A 62 -2.39 9.03 -0.40
C PHE A 62 -1.38 8.44 0.58
N ARG A 63 -1.38 7.12 0.70
CA ARG A 63 -0.38 6.39 1.48
C ARG A 63 0.40 5.48 0.56
N PHE A 64 1.71 5.69 0.50
CA PHE A 64 2.61 4.81 -0.22
C PHE A 64 3.22 3.79 0.73
N GLY A 65 3.13 2.51 0.38
CA GLY A 65 3.63 1.40 1.18
C GLY A 65 3.95 0.20 0.31
N TYR A 66 4.16 -0.93 0.95
CA TYR A 66 4.46 -2.18 0.28
C TYR A 66 4.03 -3.39 1.10
N TYR A 67 3.82 -4.49 0.40
CA TYR A 67 3.81 -5.82 0.96
C TYR A 67 5.09 -6.55 0.59
N ILE A 68 5.70 -7.24 1.55
CA ILE A 68 6.83 -8.13 1.30
C ILE A 68 6.61 -9.47 2.01
N ILE A 69 7.05 -10.56 1.40
CA ILE A 69 7.06 -11.87 2.06
C ILE A 69 8.09 -11.84 3.19
N GLY A 70 7.60 -12.05 4.41
CA GLY A 70 8.45 -12.08 5.59
C GLY A 70 9.42 -13.28 5.55
N LYS A 71 10.68 -13.03 5.93
CA LYS A 71 11.71 -14.07 6.07
C LYS A 71 11.99 -14.44 7.52
N LYS A 72 11.52 -13.63 8.48
CA LYS A 72 11.75 -13.82 9.93
C LYS A 72 10.77 -14.85 10.50
N PRO A 73 11.14 -15.65 11.52
CA PRO A 73 10.33 -16.76 12.02
C PRO A 73 8.84 -16.46 12.24
N LYS A 74 8.52 -15.30 12.85
CA LYS A 74 7.13 -14.92 13.15
C LYS A 74 6.28 -14.55 11.91
N MET A 75 6.93 -14.08 10.84
CA MET A 75 6.29 -13.57 9.63
C MET A 75 6.65 -14.41 8.40
N LYS A 76 7.29 -15.57 8.60
CA LYS A 76 7.85 -16.39 7.54
C LYS A 76 6.73 -16.78 6.57
N ASP A 77 7.01 -16.60 5.28
CA ASP A 77 6.13 -16.98 4.16
C ASP A 77 4.75 -16.30 4.19
N ARG A 78 4.64 -15.16 4.89
CA ARG A 78 3.42 -14.35 4.97
C ARG A 78 3.66 -12.94 4.43
N TRP A 79 2.66 -12.40 3.74
CA TRP A 79 2.63 -10.99 3.36
C TRP A 79 2.68 -10.10 4.59
N THR A 80 3.68 -9.24 4.64
CA THR A 80 3.91 -8.27 5.71
C THR A 80 3.80 -6.86 5.14
N TRP A 81 2.99 -6.02 5.76
CA TRP A 81 2.85 -4.61 5.38
C TRP A 81 4.02 -3.78 5.92
N GLY A 82 4.56 -2.92 5.08
CA GLY A 82 5.50 -1.86 5.45
C GLY A 82 5.09 -0.54 4.80
N GLN A 83 5.38 0.59 5.47
CA GLN A 83 4.97 1.91 5.00
C GLN A 83 6.06 2.99 5.13
N TYR A 84 7.27 2.61 5.53
CA TYR A 84 8.35 3.56 5.74
C TYR A 84 9.21 3.65 4.47
N ALA A 85 9.13 4.81 3.81
CA ALA A 85 9.98 5.29 2.71
C ALA A 85 10.54 4.17 1.81
N PRO A 86 9.70 3.45 1.04
CA PRO A 86 10.19 2.44 0.12
C PRO A 86 11.13 3.06 -0.92
N PHE A 87 12.31 2.46 -1.09
CA PHE A 87 13.10 2.68 -2.29
C PHE A 87 12.41 1.97 -3.45
N VAL A 88 12.16 2.70 -4.52
CA VAL A 88 11.44 2.26 -5.72
C VAL A 88 12.21 2.72 -6.95
N THR A 89 12.19 1.92 -8.02
CA THR A 89 12.81 2.30 -9.29
C THR A 89 12.05 3.47 -9.93
N ALA A 90 12.72 4.23 -10.81
CA ALA A 90 12.05 5.29 -11.56
C ALA A 90 10.91 4.73 -12.43
N GLU A 91 11.08 3.53 -12.98
CA GLU A 91 10.07 2.85 -13.80
C GLU A 91 8.81 2.51 -12.98
N ASP A 92 8.98 1.81 -11.85
CA ASP A 92 7.83 1.41 -11.02
C ASP A 92 7.12 2.62 -10.42
N PHE A 93 7.88 3.63 -9.99
CA PHE A 93 7.31 4.87 -9.50
C PHE A 93 6.49 5.56 -10.60
N SER A 94 7.06 5.71 -11.80
CA SER A 94 6.37 6.32 -12.93
C SER A 94 5.11 5.56 -13.31
N ALA A 95 5.15 4.23 -13.32
CA ALA A 95 3.99 3.39 -13.63
C ALA A 95 2.86 3.59 -12.61
N ILE A 96 3.17 3.60 -11.32
CA ILE A 96 2.18 3.82 -10.24
C ILE A 96 1.53 5.20 -10.39
N ILE A 97 2.33 6.25 -10.61
CA ILE A 97 1.81 7.62 -10.75
C ILE A 97 0.99 7.76 -12.03
N HIS A 98 1.45 7.17 -13.14
CA HIS A 98 0.71 7.19 -14.41
C HIS A 98 -0.65 6.50 -14.27
N GLU A 99 -0.72 5.37 -13.60
CA GLU A 99 -1.99 4.69 -13.32
C GLU A 99 -2.90 5.55 -12.43
N ALA A 100 -2.35 6.22 -11.42
CA ALA A 100 -3.11 7.15 -10.58
C ALA A 100 -3.68 8.32 -11.38
N GLN A 101 -2.94 8.83 -12.36
CA GLN A 101 -3.42 9.86 -13.29
C GLN A 101 -4.53 9.33 -14.21
N GLN A 102 -4.36 8.13 -14.79
CA GLN A 102 -5.39 7.50 -15.63
C GLN A 102 -6.69 7.25 -14.88
N ARG A 103 -6.61 6.90 -13.59
CA ARG A 103 -7.78 6.75 -12.70
C ARG A 103 -8.33 8.08 -12.18
N GLY A 104 -7.71 9.21 -12.53
CA GLY A 104 -8.13 10.55 -12.13
C GLY A 104 -7.90 10.88 -10.64
N TRP A 105 -7.00 10.15 -9.97
CA TRP A 105 -6.66 10.40 -8.56
C TRP A 105 -5.70 11.58 -8.41
N ILE A 106 -4.78 11.70 -9.36
CA ILE A 106 -3.74 12.73 -9.44
C ILE A 106 -3.91 13.46 -10.77
N LYS A 107 -3.73 14.78 -10.77
CA LYS A 107 -3.81 15.62 -11.98
C LYS A 107 -2.41 15.89 -12.52
#